data_AF-A0A955FB57-F1
#
_entry.id   AF-A0A955FB57-F1
#
_cell.length_a   1.000
_cell.length_b   1.000
_cell.length_c   1.000
_cell.angle_alpha   90.00
_cell.angle_beta   90.00
_cell.angle_gamma   90.00
#
_symmetry.space_group_name_H-M   'P 1'
#
loop_
_entity.id
_entity.type
_entity.pdbx_description
1 polymer ?
#
loop_
_entity_poly.entity_id
_entity_poly.type
_entity_poly.pdbx_seq_one_letter_code
_entity_poly.pdbx_strand_id
1 'polypeptide(L)' 'MTVFLTGATGQVGQAVRRRLAQAGVAVHALTRSGTPTEPGPAGEDITWFPGDVGDP' A
#
# COMPACT_ATOMS: atom_id res chain seq x y z
N MET A 1 -5.94 3.44 -13.47
CA MET A 1 -5.22 2.16 -13.29
C MET A 1 -4.97 2.01 -11.80
N THR A 2 -5.15 0.80 -11.25
CA THR A 2 -4.97 0.54 -9.82
C THR A 2 -4.02 -0.63 -9.64
N VAL A 3 -3.05 -0.50 -8.72
CA VAL A 3 -2.03 -1.53 -8.46
C VAL A 3 -2.30 -2.18 -7.11
N PHE A 4 -2.35 -3.51 -7.08
CA PHE A 4 -2.38 -4.27 -5.83
C PHE A 4 -0.95 -4.47 -5.33
N LEU A 5 -0.66 -4.05 -4.10
CA LEU A 5 0.67 -4.07 -3.50
C LEU A 5 0.68 -4.86 -2.20
N THR A 6 1.41 -5.97 -2.20
CA THR A 6 1.75 -6.70 -0.97
C THR A 6 3.00 -6.09 -0.33
N GLY A 7 3.18 -6.31 0.97
CA GLY A 7 4.35 -5.79 1.69
C GLY A 7 4.47 -4.27 1.67
N ALA A 8 3.36 -3.54 1.49
CA ALA A 8 3.32 -2.08 1.32
C ALA A 8 3.87 -1.30 2.53
N THR A 9 3.92 -1.93 3.71
CA THR A 9 4.50 -1.37 4.93
C THR A 9 6.02 -1.56 5.03
N GLY A 10 6.59 -2.52 4.30
CA GLY A 10 8.03 -2.80 4.32
C GLY A 10 8.83 -1.82 3.48
N GLN A 11 10.16 -1.82 3.63
CA GLN A 11 11.06 -0.85 3.00
C GLN A 11 10.82 -0.69 1.48
N VAL A 12 10.76 -1.82 0.76
CA VAL A 12 10.53 -1.82 -0.70
C VAL A 12 9.11 -1.35 -1.03
N GLY A 13 8.10 -1.87 -0.34
CA GLY A 13 6.70 -1.47 -0.55
C GLY A 13 6.50 0.03 -0.33
N GLN A 14 7.19 0.61 0.65
CA GLN A 14 7.16 2.05 0.87
C GLN A 14 7.82 2.86 -0.25
N ALA A 15 8.89 2.36 -0.86
CA ALA A 15 9.50 3.03 -2.03
C ALA A 15 8.57 2.93 -3.26
N VAL A 16 7.95 1.76 -3.46
CA VAL A 16 7.01 1.52 -4.56
C VAL A 16 5.78 2.41 -4.45
N ARG A 17 5.10 2.46 -3.29
CA ARG A 17 3.91 3.31 -3.12
C ARG A 17 4.20 4.79 -3.36
N ARG A 18 5.36 5.29 -2.91
CA ARG A 18 5.80 6.66 -3.17
C ARG A 18 5.98 6.93 -4.67
N ARG A 19 6.59 6.00 -5.40
CA ARG A 19 6.77 6.12 -6.85
C ARG A 19 5.46 6.04 -7.63
N LEU A 20 4.51 5.23 -7.16
CA LEU A 20 3.17 5.11 -7.73
C LEU A 20 2.34 6.38 -7.49
N ALA A 21 2.41 6.96 -6.28
CA ALA A 21 1.74 8.22 -5.97
C ALA A 21 2.28 9.38 -6.81
N GLN A 22 3.61 9.46 -7.01
CA GLN A 22 4.22 10.43 -7.94
C GLN A 22 3.75 10.27 -9.39
N ALA A 23 3.29 9.07 -9.78
CA ALA A 23 2.69 8.82 -11.09
C ALA A 23 1.16 9.00 -11.12
N GLY A 24 0.54 9.41 -10.01
CA GLY A 24 -0.93 9.51 -9.89
C GLY A 24 -1.64 8.15 -9.98
N VAL A 25 -0.98 7.07 -9.57
CA VAL A 25 -1.54 5.71 -9.60
C VAL A 25 -2.09 5.34 -8.23
N ALA A 26 -3.36 4.92 -8.20
CA ALA A 26 -4.03 4.42 -7.00
C ALA A 26 -3.45 3.05 -6.58
N VAL A 27 -3.35 2.83 -5.27
CA VAL A 27 -2.80 1.61 -4.67
C VAL A 27 -3.84 0.92 -3.80
N HIS A 28 -4.02 -0.38 -4.00
CA HIS A 28 -4.69 -1.27 -3.05
C HIS A 28 -3.62 -2.06 -2.31
N ALA A 29 -3.49 -1.86 -1.00
CA ALA A 29 -2.41 -2.44 -0.23
C ALA A 29 -2.90 -3.51 0.73
N LEU A 30 -2.24 -4.66 0.72
CA LEU A 30 -2.49 -5.74 1.67
C LEU A 30 -1.67 -5.53 2.95
N THR A 31 -2.31 -5.72 4.10
CA THR A 31 -1.68 -5.63 5.42
C THR A 31 -2.25 -6.67 6.36
N ARG A 32 -1.39 -7.36 7.10
CA ARG A 32 -1.80 -8.41 8.05
C ARG A 32 -2.52 -7.84 9.28
N SER A 33 -2.15 -6.64 9.69
CA SER A 33 -2.53 -6.05 10.98
C SER A 33 -3.57 -4.93 10.85
N GLY A 34 -4.19 -4.76 9.68
CA GLY A 34 -5.08 -3.64 9.37
C GLY A 34 -4.34 -2.38 8.89
N THR A 35 -5.09 -1.28 8.75
CA THR A 35 -4.59 0.02 8.27
C THR A 35 -3.46 0.51 9.18
N PRO A 36 -2.28 0.86 8.63
CA PRO A 36 -1.22 1.47 9.41
C PRO A 36 -1.72 2.73 10.13
N THR A 37 -1.35 2.91 11.39
CA THR A 37 -1.74 4.07 12.21
C THR A 37 -1.06 5.37 11.76
N GLU A 38 0.07 5.27 11.06
CA GLU A 38 0.72 6.46 10.51
C GLU A 38 0.14 6.80 9.14
N PRO A 39 -0.35 8.05 8.93
CA PRO A 39 -0.76 8.50 7.63
C PRO A 39 0.43 8.43 6.66
N GLY A 40 0.18 7.91 5.45
CA GLY A 40 1.15 7.98 4.38
C GLY A 40 1.52 9.44 4.05
N PRO A 41 2.63 9.67 3.34
CA PRO A 41 2.95 10.97 2.73
C PRO A 41 1.72 11.57 2.04
N ALA A 42 1.57 12.88 2.15
CA ALA A 42 0.50 13.61 1.48
C ALA A 42 0.50 13.29 -0.03
N GLY A 43 -0.69 12.98 -0.58
CA GLY A 43 -0.88 12.67 -1.99
C GLY A 43 -0.90 11.18 -2.36
N GLU A 44 -0.75 10.27 -1.39
CA GLU A 44 -0.97 8.84 -1.65
C GLU A 44 -2.47 8.51 -1.68
N ASP A 45 -2.94 8.01 -2.82
CA ASP A 45 -4.25 7.37 -2.96
C ASP A 45 -4.12 5.86 -2.68
N ILE A 46 -4.27 5.49 -1.40
CA ILE A 46 -4.07 4.12 -0.92
C ILE A 46 -5.29 3.62 -0.15
N THR A 47 -5.78 2.45 -0.55
CA THR A 47 -6.82 1.70 0.16
C THR A 47 -6.21 0.46 0.79
N TRP A 48 -6.41 0.24 2.08
CA TRP A 48 -5.84 -0.88 2.82
C TRP A 48 -6.84 -2.02 2.96
N PHE A 49 -6.37 -3.23 2.67
CA PHE A 49 -7.13 -4.47 2.79
C PHE A 49 -6.47 -5.35 3.86
N PRO A 50 -7.20 -5.79 4.89
CA PRO A 50 -6.68 -6.77 5.82
C PRO A 50 -6.54 -8.12 5.13
N GLY A 51 -5.43 -8.81 5.38
CA GLY A 51 -5.22 -10.18 4.92
C GLY A 51 -3.76 -10.60 4.91
N ASP A 52 -3.53 -11.88 4.70
CA ASP A 52 -2.20 -12.48 4.59
C ASP A 52 -2.05 -13.16 3.22
N VAL A 53 -0.88 -13.03 2.59
CA VAL A 53 -0.61 -13.66 1.28
C VAL A 53 -0.58 -15.19 1.41
N GLY A 54 -0.30 -15.72 2.61
CA GLY A 54 -0.31 -17.15 2.89
C GLY A 54 -1.69 -17.73 3.21
N ASP A 55 -2.75 -16.92 3.24
CA ASP A 55 -4.11 -17.34 3.61
C ASP A 55 -5.08 -17.13 2.42
N PRO A 56 -5.49 -18.21 1.71
CA PRO A 56 -6.24 -18.13 0.44
C PRO A 56 -7.73 -17.79 0.57
#